data_AF-A0A140L288-F1
#
_entry.id   AF-A0A140L288-F1
#
_cell.length_a   1.000
_cell.length_b   1.000
_cell.length_c   1.000
_cell.angle_alpha   90.00
_cell.angle_beta   90.00
_cell.angle_gamma   90.00
#
_symmetry.space_group_name_H-M   'P 1'
#
loop_
_entity.id
_entity.type
_entity.pdbx_description
1 polymer ?
#
loop_
_entity_poly.entity_id
_entity_poly.type
_entity_poly.pdbx_seq_one_letter_code
_entity_poly.pdbx_strand_id
1 'polypeptide(L)'
;MGYTHYWYRPKTIHPATFRKIVADFKKLVPVLEEKYGVRLAGPGGEGDPIINDDEVSFNGPIHCGHQKNYELHIPWPSDDAGGVMIEGGGISGKWYAGVMVNTRMCNGDCSYESFVFERKRIPYGDWDVPRENGLYFDFCKTAFRPYDLAVTAFLIIAKHYLGDKIVVKSDGEDTHWFDAKLLCQMELSYGMEYKINDKGELIPVPSDGNKNVEKV
;
A
#
# COMPACT_ATOMS: atom_id res chain seq x y z
N MET A 1 -10.16 -13.52 -4.99
CA MET A 1 -10.86 -12.29 -4.55
C MET A 1 -10.27 -11.89 -3.22
N GLY A 2 -10.03 -10.61 -3.00
CA GLY A 2 -9.39 -10.07 -1.81
C GLY A 2 -9.08 -8.60 -2.05
N TYR A 3 -8.95 -7.81 -0.98
CA TYR A 3 -8.61 -6.40 -1.07
C TYR A 3 -7.23 -6.21 -1.75
N THR A 4 -7.22 -5.48 -2.87
CA THR A 4 -6.07 -5.39 -3.78
C THR A 4 -5.68 -3.94 -4.09
N HIS A 5 -4.37 -3.74 -4.28
CA HIS A 5 -3.83 -2.52 -4.90
C HIS A 5 -3.17 -2.86 -6.23
N TYR A 6 -3.33 -1.96 -7.18
CA TYR A 6 -2.88 -2.11 -8.56
C TYR A 6 -1.98 -0.94 -8.92
N TRP A 7 -0.99 -1.18 -9.77
CA TRP A 7 -0.24 -0.08 -10.36
C TRP A 7 0.17 -0.36 -11.79
N TYR A 8 0.25 0.72 -12.56
CA TYR A 8 0.74 0.72 -13.93
C TYR A 8 1.97 1.61 -13.98
N ARG A 9 3.08 1.08 -14.47
CA ARG A 9 4.39 1.76 -14.40
C ARG A 9 5.26 1.51 -15.65
N PRO A 10 6.33 2.28 -15.87
CA PRO A 10 7.27 2.01 -16.93
C PRO A 10 8.07 0.75 -16.59
N LYS A 11 8.50 0.03 -17.63
CA LYS A 11 9.36 -1.17 -17.48
C LYS A 11 10.62 -0.89 -16.65
N THR A 12 11.24 0.27 -16.89
CA THR A 12 12.46 0.68 -16.21
C THR A 12 12.26 2.04 -15.56
N ILE A 13 12.59 2.14 -14.27
CA ILE A 13 12.65 3.40 -13.54
C ILE A 13 14.09 3.89 -13.51
N HIS A 14 14.28 5.20 -13.71
CA HIS A 14 15.60 5.81 -13.68
C HIS A 14 16.28 5.58 -12.31
N PRO A 15 17.55 5.14 -12.24
CA PRO A 15 18.20 4.77 -10.97
C PRO A 15 18.16 5.87 -9.91
N ALA A 16 18.35 7.13 -10.30
CA ALA A 16 18.29 8.24 -9.35
C ALA A 16 16.88 8.47 -8.77
N THR A 17 15.82 8.17 -9.54
CA THR A 17 14.43 8.24 -9.05
C THR A 17 14.14 7.08 -8.12
N PHE A 18 14.54 5.87 -8.50
CA PHE A 18 14.32 4.68 -7.67
C PHE A 18 15.03 4.77 -6.31
N ARG A 19 16.28 5.27 -6.29
CA ARG A 19 17.00 5.52 -5.03
C ARG A 19 16.26 6.46 -4.08
N LYS A 20 15.55 7.47 -4.60
CA LYS A 20 14.75 8.36 -3.77
C LYS A 20 13.53 7.66 -3.18
N ILE A 21 12.84 6.84 -3.98
CA ILE A 21 11.73 5.99 -3.51
C ILE A 21 12.21 5.07 -2.38
N VAL A 22 13.32 4.37 -2.61
CA VAL A 22 13.92 3.45 -1.62
C VAL A 22 14.37 4.20 -0.37
N ALA A 23 15.01 5.36 -0.51
CA ALA A 23 15.49 6.15 0.62
C ALA A 23 14.35 6.62 1.52
N ASP A 24 13.23 7.06 0.94
CA ASP A 24 12.07 7.48 1.72
C ASP A 24 11.33 6.29 2.35
N PHE A 25 11.19 5.18 1.62
CA PHE A 25 10.58 3.98 2.21
C PHE A 25 11.40 3.43 3.38
N LYS A 26 12.74 3.46 3.29
CA LYS A 26 13.63 3.06 4.40
C LYS A 26 13.41 3.87 5.68
N LYS A 27 12.98 5.14 5.58
CA LYS A 27 12.64 5.95 6.76
C LYS A 27 11.35 5.46 7.43
N LEU A 28 10.41 4.91 6.68
CA LEU A 28 9.13 4.43 7.20
C LEU A 28 9.25 3.06 7.88
N VAL A 29 10.17 2.19 7.45
CA VAL A 29 10.33 0.82 7.99
C VAL A 29 10.41 0.76 9.52
N PRO A 30 11.33 1.50 10.21
CA PRO A 30 11.37 1.46 11.67
C PRO A 30 10.09 2.03 12.30
N VAL A 31 9.50 3.06 11.70
CA VAL A 31 8.27 3.69 12.21
C VAL A 31 7.08 2.73 12.15
N LEU A 32 6.96 1.98 11.05
CA LEU A 32 5.94 0.94 10.85
C LEU A 32 6.00 -0.10 11.97
N GLU A 33 7.19 -0.60 12.30
CA GLU A 33 7.35 -1.60 13.35
C GLU A 33 7.17 -1.00 14.74
N GLU A 34 7.87 0.09 15.06
CA GLU A 34 7.92 0.66 16.41
C GLU A 34 6.62 1.36 16.84
N LYS A 35 5.95 2.07 15.93
CA LYS A 35 4.74 2.84 16.26
C LYS A 35 3.44 2.09 15.92
N TYR A 36 3.45 1.27 14.87
CA TYR A 36 2.24 0.62 14.36
C TYR A 36 2.23 -0.90 14.55
N GLY A 37 3.31 -1.49 15.07
CA GLY A 37 3.43 -2.95 15.21
C GLY A 37 3.46 -3.70 13.86
N VAL A 38 3.70 -2.98 12.76
CA VAL A 38 3.75 -3.55 11.40
C VAL A 38 5.18 -3.97 11.10
N ARG A 39 5.53 -5.19 11.53
CA ARG A 39 6.78 -5.82 11.12
C ARG A 39 6.68 -6.32 9.68
N LEU A 40 7.72 -6.07 8.89
CA LEU A 40 7.87 -6.60 7.53
C LEU A 40 8.77 -7.84 7.53
N ALA A 41 8.45 -8.77 6.65
CA ALA A 41 9.26 -9.94 6.34
C ALA A 41 9.67 -9.93 4.86
N GLY A 42 10.52 -10.87 4.45
CA GLY A 42 10.83 -11.12 3.05
C GLY A 42 9.58 -11.44 2.22
N PRO A 43 9.69 -11.46 0.88
CA PRO A 43 8.53 -11.68 0.00
C PRO A 43 7.78 -12.99 0.30
N GLY A 44 8.49 -14.03 0.76
CA GLY A 44 7.90 -15.30 1.20
C GLY A 44 7.26 -15.29 2.59
N GLY A 45 7.22 -14.15 3.28
CA GLY A 45 6.69 -14.05 4.65
C GLY A 45 7.65 -14.52 5.75
N GLU A 46 8.91 -14.75 5.40
CA GLU A 46 9.99 -15.15 6.30
C GLU A 46 11.24 -14.30 6.03
N GLY A 47 12.16 -14.24 7.01
CA GLY A 47 13.39 -13.45 6.91
C GLY A 47 13.14 -11.95 6.76
N ASP A 48 14.17 -11.24 6.31
CA ASP A 48 14.15 -9.78 6.17
C ASP A 48 13.58 -9.32 4.80
N PRO A 49 12.93 -8.16 4.72
CA PRO A 49 12.50 -7.58 3.46
C PRO A 49 13.71 -7.22 2.57
N ILE A 50 13.54 -7.30 1.26
CA ILE A 50 14.54 -6.86 0.29
C ILE A 50 14.28 -5.37 0.03
N ILE A 51 15.20 -4.49 0.45
CA ILE A 51 15.07 -3.04 0.26
C ILE A 51 16.41 -2.46 -0.20
N ASN A 52 16.63 -2.45 -1.51
CA ASN A 52 17.88 -2.00 -2.13
C ASN A 52 17.62 -1.16 -3.40
N ASP A 53 18.68 -0.79 -4.10
CA ASP A 53 18.63 0.12 -5.26
C ASP A 53 18.05 -0.52 -6.54
N ASP A 54 17.76 -1.82 -6.51
CA ASP A 54 17.21 -2.59 -7.63
C ASP A 54 15.83 -3.16 -7.35
N GLU A 55 15.46 -3.36 -6.08
CA GLU A 55 14.18 -3.98 -5.70
C GLU A 55 13.73 -3.54 -4.30
N VAL A 56 12.42 -3.35 -4.18
CA VAL A 56 11.72 -3.38 -2.90
C VAL A 56 10.72 -4.53 -2.92
N SER A 57 10.94 -5.54 -2.09
CA SER A 57 9.99 -6.64 -1.92
C SER A 57 9.87 -7.10 -0.47
N PHE A 58 8.63 -7.31 -0.05
CA PHE A 58 8.29 -7.64 1.32
C PHE A 58 6.92 -8.30 1.42
N ASN A 59 6.63 -8.83 2.60
CA ASN A 59 5.33 -9.36 2.99
C ASN A 59 5.13 -9.12 4.50
N GLY A 60 3.98 -9.50 5.05
CA GLY A 60 3.84 -9.68 6.49
C GLY A 60 4.48 -11.01 6.94
N PRO A 61 4.87 -11.15 8.22
CA PRO A 61 5.43 -12.39 8.74
C PRO A 61 4.38 -13.51 8.82
N ILE A 62 4.69 -14.70 8.30
CA ILE A 62 3.86 -15.90 8.47
C ILE A 62 3.79 -16.28 9.95
N HIS A 63 4.96 -16.31 10.60
CA HIS A 63 5.09 -16.61 12.02
C HIS A 63 4.98 -15.34 12.88
N CYS A 64 3.83 -14.66 12.78
CA CYS A 64 3.62 -13.35 13.44
C CYS A 64 3.37 -13.43 14.96
N GLY A 65 2.98 -14.58 15.49
CA GLY A 65 2.67 -14.76 16.92
C GLY A 65 1.30 -14.21 17.36
N HIS A 66 0.54 -13.57 16.48
CA HIS A 66 -0.83 -13.13 16.77
C HIS A 66 -1.78 -14.32 16.93
N GLN A 67 -2.86 -14.10 17.69
CA GLN A 67 -3.89 -15.11 17.91
C GLN A 67 -4.51 -15.55 16.58
N LYS A 68 -4.63 -16.88 16.42
CA LYS A 68 -5.27 -17.45 15.22
C LYS A 68 -6.75 -17.12 15.20
N ASN A 69 -7.24 -16.69 14.04
CA ASN A 69 -8.65 -16.42 13.81
C ASN A 69 -9.05 -16.85 12.40
N TYR A 70 -9.63 -18.05 12.30
CA TYR A 70 -9.97 -18.68 11.02
C TYR A 70 -11.16 -18.02 10.29
N GLU A 71 -11.90 -17.11 10.93
CA GLU A 71 -12.95 -16.33 10.27
C GLU A 71 -12.36 -15.29 9.30
N LEU A 72 -11.10 -14.88 9.51
CA LEU A 72 -10.38 -13.86 8.72
C LEU A 72 -9.72 -14.45 7.45
N HIS A 73 -10.42 -15.32 6.73
CA HIS A 73 -9.89 -15.92 5.49
C HIS A 73 -9.91 -14.95 4.30
N ILE A 74 -11.04 -14.25 4.08
CA ILE A 74 -11.17 -13.21 3.06
C ILE A 74 -11.76 -11.95 3.70
N PRO A 75 -10.97 -11.25 4.54
CA PRO A 75 -11.41 -9.99 5.14
C PRO A 75 -11.57 -8.91 4.06
N TRP A 76 -12.55 -8.04 4.28
CA TRP A 76 -12.78 -6.83 3.49
C TRP A 76 -12.92 -5.63 4.43
N PRO A 77 -12.28 -4.49 4.18
CA PRO A 77 -12.45 -3.33 5.04
C PRO A 77 -13.90 -2.80 4.98
N SER A 78 -14.47 -2.45 6.13
CA SER A 78 -15.68 -1.61 6.18
C SER A 78 -15.37 -0.18 5.73
N ASP A 79 -16.41 0.59 5.40
CA ASP A 79 -16.29 1.95 4.85
C ASP A 79 -15.35 2.86 5.70
N ASP A 80 -15.45 2.76 7.03
CA ASP A 80 -14.65 3.56 7.99
C ASP A 80 -13.41 2.81 8.53
N ALA A 81 -12.98 1.72 7.89
CA ALA A 81 -11.89 0.91 8.40
C ALA A 81 -10.55 1.65 8.39
N GLY A 82 -9.79 1.52 9.48
CA GLY A 82 -8.49 2.16 9.65
C GLY A 82 -7.68 1.61 10.82
N GLY A 83 -6.48 2.12 10.99
CA GLY A 83 -5.52 1.67 11.98
C GLY A 83 -5.00 0.25 11.74
N VAL A 84 -4.29 -0.27 12.74
CA VAL A 84 -3.65 -1.59 12.72
C VAL A 84 -3.89 -2.27 14.06
N MET A 85 -4.44 -3.49 14.04
CA MET A 85 -4.49 -4.40 15.18
C MET A 85 -5.05 -3.79 16.48
N ILE A 86 -6.08 -2.95 16.40
CA ILE A 86 -6.70 -2.31 17.57
C ILE A 86 -7.35 -3.36 18.49
N GLU A 87 -7.04 -3.31 19.79
CA GLU A 87 -7.62 -4.19 20.81
C GLU A 87 -9.15 -4.05 20.89
N GLY A 88 -9.86 -5.17 21.07
CA GLY A 88 -11.33 -5.21 21.16
C GLY A 88 -12.03 -5.88 19.97
N GLY A 89 -11.29 -6.24 18.94
CA GLY A 89 -11.79 -7.02 17.80
C GLY A 89 -12.16 -6.14 16.60
N GLY A 90 -11.83 -6.65 15.42
CA GLY A 90 -11.94 -5.90 14.17
C GLY A 90 -13.08 -6.38 13.27
N ILE A 91 -13.75 -7.50 13.53
CA ILE A 91 -14.84 -7.98 12.65
C ILE A 91 -16.09 -7.14 12.87
N SER A 92 -16.60 -6.53 11.80
CA SER A 92 -17.76 -5.63 11.83
C SER A 92 -18.98 -6.17 11.10
N GLY A 93 -18.83 -7.27 10.37
CA GLY A 93 -19.92 -7.86 9.62
C GLY A 93 -19.47 -8.99 8.70
N LYS A 94 -20.33 -9.30 7.73
CA LYS A 94 -20.06 -10.28 6.67
C LYS A 94 -20.34 -9.65 5.32
N TRP A 95 -19.58 -10.09 4.33
CA TRP A 95 -19.86 -9.82 2.93
C TRP A 95 -19.95 -11.16 2.19
N TYR A 96 -20.32 -11.16 0.91
CA TYR A 96 -20.69 -12.39 0.21
C TYR A 96 -19.59 -13.47 0.17
N ALA A 97 -18.31 -13.10 0.34
CA ALA A 97 -17.17 -14.01 0.30
C ALA A 97 -16.42 -14.15 1.64
N GLY A 98 -16.83 -13.47 2.71
CA GLY A 98 -16.08 -13.50 3.97
C GLY A 98 -16.60 -12.54 5.04
N VAL A 99 -15.67 -11.97 5.81
CA VAL A 99 -15.97 -11.04 6.92
C VAL A 99 -15.57 -9.62 6.58
N MET A 100 -16.29 -8.65 7.13
CA MET A 100 -15.90 -7.24 7.09
C MET A 100 -15.07 -6.92 8.32
N VAL A 101 -14.07 -6.05 8.17
CA VAL A 101 -13.18 -5.63 9.25
C VAL A 101 -13.03 -4.11 9.36
N ASN A 102 -12.97 -3.58 10.57
CA ASN A 102 -12.79 -2.15 10.87
C ASN A 102 -11.31 -1.74 10.99
N THR A 103 -10.37 -2.69 11.02
CA THR A 103 -8.95 -2.40 11.19
C THR A 103 -8.10 -3.44 10.48
N ARG A 104 -6.86 -3.07 10.11
CA ARG A 104 -5.95 -4.03 9.48
C ARG A 104 -5.64 -5.15 10.46
N MET A 105 -5.90 -6.39 10.05
CA MET A 105 -5.74 -7.55 10.92
C MET A 105 -5.42 -8.85 10.22
N CYS A 106 -4.78 -9.76 10.95
CA CYS A 106 -4.39 -11.07 10.47
C CYS A 106 -5.15 -12.21 11.15
N ASN A 107 -5.10 -13.40 10.55
CA ASN A 107 -5.67 -14.64 11.09
C ASN A 107 -4.63 -15.46 11.90
N GLY A 108 -3.57 -14.83 12.40
CA GLY A 108 -2.37 -15.51 12.91
C GLY A 108 -1.28 -15.74 11.85
N ASP A 109 -1.52 -15.30 10.62
CA ASP A 109 -0.55 -15.19 9.52
C ASP A 109 -0.68 -13.78 8.92
N CYS A 110 0.33 -12.93 9.14
CA CYS A 110 0.29 -11.55 8.63
C CYS A 110 0.61 -11.46 7.12
N SER A 111 1.06 -12.54 6.50
CA SER A 111 1.38 -12.58 5.08
C SER A 111 0.11 -12.72 4.22
N TYR A 112 0.22 -12.37 2.92
CA TYR A 112 -0.80 -12.73 1.94
C TYR A 112 -0.21 -12.93 0.53
N GLU A 113 -0.05 -11.86 -0.25
CA GLU A 113 0.66 -11.85 -1.53
C GLU A 113 1.92 -11.00 -1.40
N SER A 114 3.04 -11.46 -1.96
CA SER A 114 4.30 -10.73 -1.91
C SER A 114 4.13 -9.37 -2.60
N PHE A 115 4.48 -8.29 -1.92
CA PHE A 115 4.67 -7.01 -2.58
C PHE A 115 6.03 -7.02 -3.27
N VAL A 116 6.06 -6.75 -4.57
CA VAL A 116 7.30 -6.72 -5.37
C VAL A 116 7.29 -5.49 -6.26
N PHE A 117 8.32 -4.66 -6.14
CA PHE A 117 8.49 -3.45 -6.95
C PHE A 117 9.95 -3.29 -7.37
N GLU A 118 10.27 -3.76 -8.57
CA GLU A 118 11.64 -3.77 -9.11
C GLU A 118 11.99 -2.46 -9.82
N ARG A 119 13.23 -1.99 -9.80
CA ARG A 119 13.64 -0.85 -10.64
C ARG A 119 13.54 -1.19 -12.14
N LYS A 120 13.91 -2.41 -12.52
CA LYS A 120 13.81 -2.95 -13.88
C LYS A 120 12.90 -4.17 -13.86
N ARG A 121 11.67 -4.00 -14.34
CA ARG A 121 10.70 -5.09 -14.41
C ARG A 121 11.03 -6.05 -15.55
N ILE A 122 11.08 -7.33 -15.23
CA ILE A 122 11.21 -8.41 -16.22
C ILE A 122 9.81 -8.91 -16.58
N PRO A 123 9.37 -8.86 -17.85
CA PRO A 123 8.06 -9.39 -18.22
C PRO A 123 7.97 -10.89 -17.95
N TYR A 124 6.84 -11.34 -17.41
CA TYR A 124 6.60 -12.75 -17.06
C TYR A 124 6.44 -13.67 -18.29
N GLY A 125 6.22 -13.09 -19.48
CA GLY A 125 6.10 -13.80 -20.74
C GLY A 125 5.52 -12.92 -21.84
N ASP A 126 5.23 -13.50 -23.00
CA ASP A 126 4.73 -12.75 -24.18
C ASP A 126 3.36 -12.09 -23.99
N TRP A 127 2.59 -12.55 -23.01
CA TRP A 127 1.29 -11.97 -22.64
C TRP A 127 1.43 -10.72 -21.76
N ASP A 128 2.58 -10.56 -21.12
CA ASP A 128 2.87 -9.47 -20.20
C ASP A 128 3.43 -8.27 -20.97
N VAL A 129 2.55 -7.70 -21.79
CA VAL A 129 2.83 -6.53 -22.63
C VAL A 129 2.29 -5.26 -21.96
N PRO A 130 2.83 -4.08 -22.32
CA PRO A 130 2.29 -2.81 -21.85
C PRO A 130 0.79 -2.70 -22.15
N ARG A 131 0.03 -2.17 -21.19
CA ARG A 131 -1.42 -1.96 -21.29
C ARG A 131 -1.73 -0.48 -21.48
N GLU A 132 -2.51 0.09 -20.56
CA GLU A 132 -2.91 1.50 -20.54
C GLU A 132 -1.69 2.42 -20.63
N ASN A 133 -1.68 3.34 -21.60
CA ASN A 133 -0.64 4.35 -21.81
C ASN A 133 0.80 3.80 -21.94
N GLY A 134 0.96 2.55 -22.41
CA GLY A 134 2.28 1.94 -22.55
C GLY A 134 2.95 1.55 -21.22
N LEU A 135 2.16 1.41 -20.16
CA LEU A 135 2.60 1.02 -18.83
C LEU A 135 2.34 -0.47 -18.55
N TYR A 136 3.24 -1.10 -17.79
CA TYR A 136 3.11 -2.49 -17.35
C TYR A 136 2.26 -2.58 -16.09
N PHE A 137 1.42 -3.60 -16.03
CA PHE A 137 0.49 -3.86 -14.93
C PHE A 137 1.11 -4.77 -13.89
N ASP A 138 0.99 -4.38 -12.63
CA ASP A 138 1.30 -5.18 -11.45
C ASP A 138 0.22 -4.93 -10.38
N PHE A 139 0.16 -5.83 -9.39
CA PHE A 139 -0.79 -5.72 -8.29
C PHE A 139 -0.28 -6.48 -7.06
N CYS A 140 -0.88 -6.21 -5.90
CA CYS A 140 -0.65 -6.97 -4.68
C CYS A 140 -1.97 -7.07 -3.91
N LYS A 141 -2.45 -8.30 -3.68
CA LYS A 141 -3.55 -8.54 -2.76
C LYS A 141 -3.00 -8.52 -1.35
N THR A 142 -3.49 -7.62 -0.52
CA THR A 142 -3.05 -7.53 0.86
C THR A 142 -4.06 -8.13 1.82
N ALA A 143 -5.32 -8.30 1.36
CA ALA A 143 -6.43 -8.71 2.20
C ALA A 143 -6.53 -7.87 3.49
N PHE A 144 -6.19 -6.58 3.40
CA PHE A 144 -6.18 -5.66 4.54
C PHE A 144 -5.40 -6.19 5.76
N ARG A 145 -4.37 -7.01 5.51
CA ARG A 145 -3.43 -7.50 6.53
C ARG A 145 -2.57 -6.35 7.06
N PRO A 146 -1.90 -6.50 8.23
CA PRO A 146 -1.13 -5.41 8.82
C PRO A 146 -0.10 -4.76 7.88
N TYR A 147 0.60 -5.55 7.04
CA TYR A 147 1.59 -5.03 6.09
C TYR A 147 0.99 -4.20 4.93
N ASP A 148 -0.34 -4.19 4.76
CA ASP A 148 -1.05 -3.32 3.82
C ASP A 148 -0.71 -1.84 4.04
N LEU A 149 -0.48 -1.43 5.29
CA LEU A 149 -0.05 -0.06 5.61
C LEU A 149 1.28 0.28 4.92
N ALA A 150 2.22 -0.66 4.87
CA ALA A 150 3.49 -0.49 4.19
C ALA A 150 3.33 -0.48 2.67
N VAL A 151 2.44 -1.31 2.12
CA VAL A 151 2.13 -1.34 0.68
C VAL A 151 1.55 -0.01 0.22
N THR A 152 0.53 0.49 0.91
CA THR A 152 -0.13 1.76 0.57
C THR A 152 0.83 2.94 0.74
N ALA A 153 1.62 2.98 1.82
CA ALA A 153 2.65 4.01 2.00
C ALA A 153 3.72 3.97 0.91
N PHE A 154 4.19 2.79 0.50
CA PHE A 154 5.13 2.65 -0.60
C PHE A 154 4.56 3.19 -1.92
N LEU A 155 3.30 2.88 -2.22
CA LEU A 155 2.64 3.33 -3.45
C LEU A 155 2.45 4.86 -3.47
N ILE A 156 2.21 5.51 -2.32
CA ILE A 156 2.23 6.98 -2.20
C ILE A 156 3.62 7.54 -2.53
N ILE A 157 4.69 6.96 -1.96
CA ILE A 157 6.07 7.38 -2.25
C ILE A 157 6.39 7.21 -3.74
N ALA A 158 6.01 6.07 -4.32
CA ALA A 158 6.20 5.80 -5.74
C ALA A 158 5.45 6.83 -6.61
N LYS A 159 4.19 7.14 -6.26
CA LYS A 159 3.39 8.17 -6.93
C LYS A 159 4.04 9.55 -6.84
N HIS A 160 4.56 9.93 -5.68
CA HIS A 160 5.25 11.20 -5.48
C HIS A 160 6.45 11.36 -6.42
N TYR A 161 7.31 10.35 -6.54
CA TYR A 161 8.53 10.45 -7.35
C TYR A 161 8.34 10.19 -8.85
N LEU A 162 7.32 9.42 -9.23
CA LEU A 162 7.06 9.09 -10.63
C LEU A 162 6.01 10.00 -11.28
N GLY A 163 5.18 10.68 -10.49
CA GLY A 163 4.13 11.56 -10.96
C GLY A 163 3.17 10.84 -11.92
N ASP A 164 3.04 11.35 -13.13
CA ASP A 164 2.18 10.77 -14.17
C ASP A 164 2.76 9.52 -14.83
N LYS A 165 4.02 9.16 -14.53
CA LYS A 165 4.63 7.92 -15.04
C LYS A 165 4.12 6.68 -14.32
N ILE A 166 3.42 6.83 -13.19
CA ILE A 166 2.75 5.73 -12.49
C ILE A 166 1.27 6.06 -12.29
N VAL A 167 0.42 5.06 -12.53
CA VAL A 167 -1.00 5.07 -12.16
C VAL A 167 -1.17 4.07 -11.03
N VAL A 168 -1.72 4.51 -9.90
CA VAL A 168 -1.99 3.65 -8.74
C VAL A 168 -3.49 3.56 -8.56
N LYS A 169 -4.03 2.35 -8.46
CA LYS A 169 -5.45 2.07 -8.23
C LYS A 169 -5.63 1.14 -7.03
N SER A 170 -6.82 1.14 -6.44
CA SER A 170 -7.17 0.33 -5.26
C SER A 170 -8.60 -0.19 -5.37
N ASP A 171 -8.83 -1.36 -4.76
CA ASP A 171 -10.19 -1.83 -4.45
C ASP A 171 -10.81 -1.06 -3.27
N GLY A 172 -10.01 -0.30 -2.51
CA GLY A 172 -10.43 0.46 -1.34
C GLY A 172 -10.80 1.90 -1.59
N GLU A 173 -11.29 2.53 -0.53
CA GLU A 173 -11.72 3.93 -0.50
C GLU A 173 -10.64 4.84 0.10
N ASP A 174 -10.86 6.16 0.03
CA ASP A 174 -9.91 7.15 0.53
C ASP A 174 -9.66 7.03 2.05
N THR A 175 -10.69 6.61 2.80
CA THR A 175 -10.64 6.34 4.25
C THR A 175 -9.63 5.24 4.56
N HIS A 176 -9.62 4.15 3.79
CA HIS A 176 -8.70 3.02 3.98
C HIS A 176 -7.23 3.41 3.77
N TRP A 177 -6.98 4.46 2.98
CA TRP A 177 -5.65 4.99 2.69
C TRP A 177 -5.19 6.08 3.67
N PHE A 178 -6.06 6.55 4.57
CA PHE A 178 -5.77 7.66 5.47
C PHE A 178 -4.52 7.42 6.33
N ASP A 179 -4.38 6.22 6.92
CA ASP A 179 -3.23 5.90 7.77
C ASP A 179 -1.88 6.03 7.03
N ALA A 180 -1.84 5.58 5.77
CA ALA A 180 -0.64 5.68 4.94
C ALA A 180 -0.35 7.12 4.53
N LYS A 181 -1.39 7.89 4.17
CA LYS A 181 -1.25 9.31 3.85
C LYS A 181 -0.73 10.10 5.04
N LEU A 182 -1.27 9.84 6.24
CA LEU A 182 -0.83 10.46 7.47
C LEU A 182 0.60 10.07 7.83
N LEU A 183 0.95 8.78 7.72
CA LEU A 183 2.31 8.28 7.94
C LEU A 183 3.32 8.98 7.03
N CYS A 184 3.07 8.99 5.71
CA CYS A 184 3.93 9.69 4.77
C CYS A 184 4.01 11.19 5.12
N GLN A 185 2.89 11.83 5.44
CA GLN A 185 2.89 13.26 5.76
C GLN A 185 3.73 13.60 6.98
N MET A 186 3.65 12.78 8.03
CA MET A 186 4.38 12.99 9.28
C MET A 186 5.89 12.75 9.11
N GLU A 187 6.27 11.71 8.37
CA GLU A 187 7.67 11.26 8.31
C GLU A 187 8.43 11.81 7.08
N LEU A 188 7.70 12.17 6.02
CA LEU A 188 8.28 12.58 4.72
C LEU A 188 7.82 13.97 4.28
N SER A 189 6.93 14.63 5.04
CA SER A 189 6.36 15.95 4.74
C SER A 189 5.45 16.01 3.51
N TYR A 190 5.05 14.86 2.97
CA TYR A 190 4.12 14.71 1.86
C TYR A 190 3.27 13.45 2.05
N GLY A 191 2.04 13.42 1.55
CA GLY A 191 1.13 12.27 1.63
C GLY A 191 -0.34 12.70 1.68
N MET A 192 -0.65 13.77 2.43
CA MET A 192 -2.03 14.27 2.57
C MET A 192 -2.52 15.03 1.33
N GLU A 193 -1.63 15.40 0.42
CA GLU A 193 -2.01 15.94 -0.89
C GLU A 193 -2.53 14.88 -1.87
N TYR A 194 -2.64 13.61 -1.47
CA TYR A 194 -3.23 12.57 -2.31
C TYR A 194 -4.60 12.12 -1.80
N LYS A 195 -5.43 11.62 -2.71
CA LYS A 195 -6.68 10.93 -2.39
C LYS A 195 -6.98 9.79 -3.35
N ILE A 196 -7.73 8.81 -2.89
CA ILE A 196 -8.43 7.87 -3.77
C ILE A 196 -9.72 8.52 -4.28
N ASN A 197 -9.93 8.53 -5.59
CA ASN A 197 -11.16 9.05 -6.20
C ASN A 197 -12.23 7.95 -6.39
N ASP A 198 -13.41 8.33 -6.87
CA ASP A 198 -14.55 7.42 -7.12
C ASP A 198 -14.25 6.31 -8.15
N LYS A 199 -13.13 6.42 -8.89
CA LYS A 199 -12.64 5.39 -9.83
C LYS A 199 -11.57 4.49 -9.21
N GLY A 200 -11.33 4.62 -7.91
CA GLY A 200 -10.31 3.88 -7.18
C GLY A 200 -8.87 4.33 -7.48
N GLU A 201 -8.65 5.50 -8.09
CA GLU A 201 -7.31 5.97 -8.48
C GLU A 201 -6.73 6.95 -7.46
N LEU A 202 -5.45 6.78 -7.12
CA LEU A 202 -4.68 7.70 -6.28
C LEU A 202 -4.25 8.93 -7.09
N ILE A 203 -4.91 10.05 -6.83
CA ILE A 203 -4.71 11.32 -7.52
C ILE A 203 -4.26 12.42 -6.55
N PRO A 204 -3.50 13.43 -7.01
CA PRO A 204 -3.27 14.62 -6.21
C PRO A 204 -4.59 15.38 -5.98
N VAL A 205 -4.78 15.86 -4.76
CA VAL A 205 -5.80 16.84 -4.41
C VAL A 205 -5.35 18.18 -5.00
N PRO A 206 -6.17 18.84 -5.83
CA PRO A 206 -5.85 20.18 -6.30
C PRO A 206 -5.59 21.08 -5.09
N SER A 207 -4.43 21.74 -5.05
CA SER A 207 -4.26 22.85 -4.12
C SER A 207 -5.28 23.90 -4.51
N ASP A 208 -6.20 24.23 -3.59
CA ASP A 208 -7.10 25.36 -3.78
C ASP A 208 -6.23 26.58 -4.04
N GLY A 209 -6.11 26.96 -5.32
CA GLY A 209 -5.38 28.12 -5.75
C GLY A 209 -5.98 29.32 -5.03
N ASN A 210 -5.21 29.89 -4.12
CA ASN A 210 -5.27 31.25 -3.62
C ASN A 210 -6.59 31.96 -4.00
N LYS A 211 -7.66 31.73 -3.23
CA LYS A 211 -8.84 32.59 -3.32
C LYS A 211 -8.36 33.98 -2.93
N ASN A 212 -8.11 34.82 -3.92
CA ASN A 212 -7.89 36.24 -3.74
C ASN A 212 -9.00 36.74 -2.82
N VAL A 213 -8.61 37.08 -1.59
CA VAL A 213 -9.42 37.89 -0.70
C VAL A 213 -9.43 39.26 -1.36
N GLU A 214 -10.36 39.47 -2.29
CA GLU A 214 -10.77 40.81 -2.66
C GLU A 214 -11.31 41.45 -1.38
N LYS A 215 -10.48 42.32 -0.81
CA LYS A 215 -10.91 43.28 0.20
C LYS A 215 -11.99 44.14 -0.43
N VAL A 216 -13.22 43.96 0.04
CA VAL A 216 -14.30 44.95 -0.07
C VAL A 216 -14.23 45.84 1.16
#